data_AF-A0A743ZCJ4-F1
#
_entry.id   AF-A0A743ZCJ4-F1
#
_cell.length_a   1.000
_cell.length_b   1.000
_cell.length_c   1.000
_cell.angle_alpha   90.00
_cell.angle_beta   90.00
_cell.angle_gamma   90.00
#
_symmetry.space_group_name_H-M   'P 1'
#
loop_
_entity.id
_entity.type
_entity.pdbx_description
1 polymer ?
#
loop_
_entity_poly.entity_id
_entity_poly.type
_entity_poly.pdbx_seq_one_letter_code
_entity_poly.pdbx_strand_id
1 'polypeptide(L)'
;MYNRDKIVQIKRVAVQAVFWAACPMDDDYCYDRIMSASLIDKAFQDRNAIYVHDAYQTLCDTAGIKQIVRKTAIRLVILMENVSPEVAETILNQWPTTNEQGETGTQGIFDYLFR
;
A
#
# COMPACT_ATOMS: atom_id res chain seq x y z
N MET A 1 18.60 -0.23 15.03
CA MET A 1 18.75 0.12 13.61
C MET A 1 17.50 -0.37 12.91
N TYR A 2 16.65 0.53 12.43
CA TYR A 2 15.38 0.14 11.83
C TYR A 2 15.67 -0.60 10.53
N ASN A 3 15.27 -1.87 10.44
CA ASN A 3 15.46 -2.63 9.22
C ASN A 3 14.34 -2.22 8.25
N ARG A 4 14.69 -1.70 7.07
CA ARG A 4 13.75 -1.32 6.00
C ARG A 4 12.71 -2.42 5.77
N ASP A 5 13.14 -3.68 5.86
CA ASP A 5 12.27 -4.85 5.69
C ASP A 5 11.10 -4.86 6.69
N LYS A 6 11.33 -4.47 7.95
CA LYS A 6 10.26 -4.43 8.97
C LYS A 6 9.17 -3.42 8.58
N ILE A 7 9.56 -2.24 8.11
CA ILE A 7 8.60 -1.22 7.67
C ILE A 7 7.83 -1.69 6.45
N VAL A 8 8.50 -2.33 5.48
CA VAL A 8 7.85 -2.93 4.31
C VAL A 8 6.80 -3.95 4.76
N GLN A 9 7.13 -4.86 5.69
CA GLN A 9 6.18 -5.84 6.19
C GLN A 9 4.99 -5.19 6.92
N ILE A 10 5.22 -4.17 7.75
CA ILE A 10 4.15 -3.43 8.39
C ILE A 10 3.20 -2.82 7.36
N LYS A 11 3.75 -2.17 6.33
CA LYS A 11 2.97 -1.57 5.24
C LYS A 11 2.16 -2.63 4.49
N ARG A 12 2.77 -3.78 4.16
CA ARG A 12 2.05 -4.93 3.53
C ARG A 12 0.84 -5.36 4.34
N VAL A 13 1.03 -5.60 5.65
CA VAL A 13 -0.05 -6.05 6.53
C VAL A 13 -1.14 -4.99 6.64
N ALA A 14 -0.77 -3.71 6.71
CA ALA A 14 -1.73 -2.62 6.74
C ALA A 14 -2.56 -2.52 5.46
N VAL A 15 -1.95 -2.73 4.29
CA VAL A 15 -2.67 -2.79 3.02
C VAL A 15 -3.60 -4.01 2.98
N GLN A 16 -3.11 -5.20 3.36
CA GLN A 16 -3.90 -6.44 3.33
C GLN A 16 -5.15 -6.41 4.21
N ALA A 17 -5.16 -5.58 5.25
CA ALA A 17 -6.33 -5.38 6.11
C ALA A 17 -7.53 -4.79 5.33
N VAL A 18 -7.29 -4.09 4.23
CA VAL A 18 -8.31 -3.38 3.45
C VAL A 18 -8.36 -3.83 1.99
N PHE A 19 -7.26 -4.35 1.46
CA PHE A 19 -7.12 -4.79 0.09
C PHE A 19 -6.75 -6.27 0.00
N TRP A 20 -7.25 -6.94 -1.04
CA TRP A 20 -6.67 -8.15 -1.59
C TRP A 20 -5.51 -7.76 -2.51
N ALA A 21 -4.29 -8.19 -2.19
CA ALA A 21 -3.14 -8.04 -3.07
C ALA A 21 -2.96 -9.28 -3.95
N ALA A 22 -3.22 -9.16 -5.26
CA ALA A 22 -3.15 -10.30 -6.18
C ALA A 22 -1.72 -10.52 -6.69
N CYS A 23 -1.13 -9.47 -7.26
CA CYS A 23 0.27 -9.45 -7.69
C CYS A 23 0.77 -8.00 -7.61
N PRO A 24 0.88 -7.43 -6.40
CA PRO A 24 1.14 -6.01 -6.20
C PRO A 24 2.45 -5.58 -6.85
N MET A 25 2.44 -4.37 -7.44
CA MET A 25 3.57 -3.84 -8.20
C MET A 25 4.78 -3.47 -7.34
N ASP A 26 4.54 -3.10 -6.08
CA ASP A 26 5.60 -2.67 -5.16
C ASP A 26 5.77 -3.64 -4.00
N ASP A 27 6.98 -3.65 -3.43
CA ASP A 27 7.31 -4.45 -2.26
C ASP A 27 6.47 -4.11 -1.05
N ASP A 28 5.93 -2.91 -0.89
CA ASP A 28 5.07 -2.54 0.24
C ASP A 28 3.57 -2.76 -0.03
N TYR A 29 3.25 -3.51 -1.08
CA TYR A 29 1.91 -3.71 -1.61
C TYR A 29 1.24 -2.40 -2.03
N CYS A 30 2.04 -1.52 -2.63
CA CYS A 30 1.61 -0.22 -3.14
C CYS A 30 1.11 0.72 -2.03
N TYR A 31 1.56 0.54 -0.79
CA TYR A 31 1.17 1.39 0.34
C TYR A 31 1.43 2.88 0.04
N ASP A 32 2.64 3.24 -0.41
CA ASP A 32 2.94 4.65 -0.68
C ASP A 32 2.12 5.18 -1.87
N ARG A 33 1.87 4.35 -2.89
CA ARG A 33 0.98 4.71 -4.02
C ARG A 33 -0.47 4.94 -3.56
N ILE A 34 -0.98 4.10 -2.65
CA ILE A 34 -2.30 4.31 -2.03
C ILE A 34 -2.32 5.64 -1.29
N MET A 35 -1.27 5.95 -0.52
CA MET A 35 -1.20 7.21 0.23
C MET A 35 -1.14 8.44 -0.67
N SER A 36 -0.46 8.36 -1.82
CA SER A 36 -0.34 9.46 -2.79
C SER A 36 -1.50 9.57 -3.79
N ALA A 37 -2.25 8.50 -4.04
CA ALA A 37 -3.32 8.47 -5.05
C ALA A 37 -4.44 9.49 -4.78
N SER A 38 -4.79 10.34 -5.74
CA SER A 38 -5.94 11.25 -5.59
C SER A 38 -7.27 10.50 -5.49
N LEU A 39 -7.38 9.37 -6.20
CA LEU A 39 -8.58 8.55 -6.28
C LEU A 39 -8.21 7.06 -6.35
N ILE A 40 -8.89 6.23 -5.56
CA ILE A 40 -8.77 4.77 -5.58
C ILE A 40 -10.00 4.21 -6.29
N ASP A 41 -9.99 4.28 -7.62
CA ASP A 41 -11.03 3.72 -8.47
C ASP A 41 -10.62 2.33 -9.02
N LYS A 42 -11.48 1.73 -9.85
CA LYS A 42 -11.18 0.45 -10.48
C LYS A 42 -9.91 0.50 -11.33
N ALA A 43 -9.68 1.60 -12.05
CA ALA A 43 -8.50 1.76 -12.89
C ALA A 43 -7.20 1.83 -12.06
N PHE A 44 -7.23 2.46 -10.88
CA PHE A 44 -6.13 2.42 -9.93
C PHE A 44 -5.89 0.99 -9.41
N GLN A 45 -6.96 0.29 -9.02
CA GLN A 45 -6.88 -1.08 -8.50
C GLN A 45 -6.30 -2.05 -9.52
N ASP A 46 -6.80 -2.02 -10.75
CA ASP A 46 -6.33 -2.86 -11.86
C ASP A 46 -4.86 -2.59 -12.20
N ARG A 47 -4.45 -1.31 -12.27
CA ARG A 47 -3.07 -0.92 -12.58
C ARG A 47 -2.05 -1.37 -11.51
N ASN A 48 -2.47 -1.47 -10.26
CA ASN A 48 -1.59 -1.83 -9.15
C ASN A 48 -1.83 -3.27 -8.63
N ALA A 49 -2.73 -4.03 -9.26
CA ALA A 49 -3.14 -5.38 -8.87
C ALA A 49 -3.50 -5.53 -7.38
N ILE A 50 -4.18 -4.51 -6.85
CA ILE A 50 -4.67 -4.44 -5.46
C ILE A 50 -6.16 -4.09 -5.48
N TYR A 51 -6.98 -4.90 -4.83
CA TYR A 51 -8.44 -4.80 -4.89
C TYR A 51 -9.03 -4.52 -3.52
N VAL A 52 -9.83 -3.47 -3.37
CA VAL A 52 -10.48 -3.14 -2.09
C VAL A 52 -11.47 -4.25 -1.74
N HIS A 53 -11.47 -4.74 -0.50
CA HIS A 53 -12.48 -5.72 -0.06
C HIS A 53 -13.88 -5.10 -0.13
N ASP A 54 -14.88 -5.87 -0.56
CA ASP A 54 -16.27 -5.42 -0.81
C ASP A 54 -16.87 -4.58 0.33
N ALA A 55 -16.56 -4.94 1.58
CA ALA A 55 -17.01 -4.23 2.78
C ALA A 55 -16.55 -2.76 2.79
N TYR A 56 -15.31 -2.48 2.37
CA TYR A 56 -14.77 -1.12 2.33
C TYR A 56 -15.17 -0.37 1.06
N GLN A 57 -15.42 -1.08 -0.04
CA GLN A 57 -15.88 -0.47 -1.28
C GLN A 57 -17.26 0.17 -1.16
N THR A 58 -18.11 -0.38 -0.28
CA THR A 58 -19.46 0.14 -0.02
C THR A 58 -19.52 1.16 1.11
N LEU A 59 -18.61 1.07 2.08
CA LEU A 59 -18.65 1.86 3.31
C LEU A 59 -17.71 3.07 3.33
N CYS A 60 -16.70 3.12 2.45
CA CYS A 60 -15.64 4.12 2.51
C CYS A 60 -15.37 4.75 1.14
N ASP A 61 -15.09 6.05 1.17
CA ASP A 61 -14.48 6.75 0.05
C ASP A 61 -12.94 6.58 0.07
N THR A 62 -12.26 7.17 -0.92
CA THR A 62 -10.79 7.11 -0.99
C THR A 62 -10.12 7.65 0.27
N ALA A 63 -10.63 8.72 0.86
CA ALA A 63 -10.06 9.28 2.09
C ALA A 63 -10.21 8.32 3.28
N GLY A 64 -11.39 7.72 3.44
CA GLY A 64 -11.66 6.72 4.47
C GLY A 64 -10.77 5.49 4.34
N ILE A 65 -10.61 4.95 3.12
CA ILE A 65 -9.72 3.82 2.84
C ILE A 65 -8.29 4.14 3.27
N LYS A 66 -7.75 5.29 2.85
CA LYS A 66 -6.40 5.73 3.24
C LYS A 66 -6.27 5.86 4.76
N GLN A 67 -7.28 6.41 5.42
CA GLN A 67 -7.25 6.59 6.86
C GLN A 67 -7.20 5.25 7.60
N ILE A 68 -7.96 4.24 7.15
CA ILE A 68 -7.96 2.90 7.76
C ILE A 68 -6.59 2.24 7.57
N VAL A 69 -6.04 2.27 6.36
CA VAL A 69 -4.72 1.70 6.06
C VAL A 69 -3.64 2.39 6.91
N ARG A 70 -3.61 3.72 6.95
CA ARG A 70 -2.65 4.49 7.76
C ARG A 70 -2.77 4.19 9.25
N LYS A 71 -3.99 4.20 9.79
CA LYS A 71 -4.25 3.92 11.20
C LYS A 71 -3.81 2.50 11.59
N THR A 72 -3.99 1.55 10.68
CA THR A 72 -3.53 0.16 10.87
C THR A 72 -2.01 0.10 10.91
N ALA A 73 -1.33 0.76 9.96
CA ALA A 73 0.13 0.83 9.94
C ALA A 73 0.71 1.46 11.22
N ILE A 74 0.17 2.60 11.68
CA ILE A 74 0.60 3.25 12.92
C ILE A 74 0.42 2.32 14.12
N ARG A 75 -0.73 1.64 14.24
CA ARG A 75 -0.98 0.70 15.34
C ARG A 75 0.01 -0.47 15.34
N LEU A 76 0.38 -0.98 14.17
CA LEU A 76 1.38 -2.03 14.04
C LEU A 76 2.77 -1.56 14.48
N VAL A 77 3.17 -0.32 14.12
CA VAL A 77 4.44 0.26 14.60
C VAL A 77 4.45 0.42 16.12
N ILE A 78 3.36 0.96 16.70
CA ILE A 78 3.21 1.09 18.16
C ILE A 78 3.34 -0.28 18.83
N LEU A 79 2.65 -1.30 18.29
CA LEU A 79 2.67 -2.65 18.84
C LEU A 79 4.07 -3.29 18.79
N MET A 80 4.81 -3.08 17.70
CA MET A 80 6.11 -3.72 17.50
C MET A 80 7.24 -3.04 18.28
N GLU A 81 7.20 -1.72 18.43
CA GLU A 81 8.31 -0.96 19.02
C GLU A 81 7.97 -0.29 20.36
N ASN A 82 6.72 -0.39 20.83
CA ASN A 82 6.24 0.21 22.07
C ASN A 82 6.53 1.72 22.16
N VAL A 83 6.21 2.44 21.08
CA VAL A 83 6.43 3.89 20.94
C VAL A 83 5.12 4.68 20.99
N SER A 84 5.19 5.98 21.19
CA SER A 84 4.02 6.86 21.10
C SER A 84 3.50 6.96 19.65
N PRO A 85 2.22 7.34 19.44
CA PRO A 85 1.64 7.46 18.10
C PRO A 85 2.39 8.44 17.19
N GLU A 86 2.89 9.56 17.74
CA GLU A 86 3.61 10.59 16.99
C GLU A 86 4.97 10.07 16.48
N VAL A 87 5.65 9.30 17.32
CA VAL A 87 6.91 8.63 16.97
C VAL A 87 6.64 7.54 15.94
N ALA A 88 5.56 6.78 16.08
CA ALA A 88 5.17 5.75 15.12
C ALA A 88 4.88 6.33 13.72
N GLU A 89 4.18 7.45 13.64
CA GLU A 89 3.92 8.14 12.37
C GLU A 89 5.21 8.68 11.75
N THR A 90 6.10 9.23 12.58
CA THR A 90 7.42 9.70 12.14
C THR A 90 8.24 8.55 11.56
N ILE A 91 8.27 7.40 12.23
CA ILE A 91 8.94 6.19 11.75
C ILE A 91 8.33 5.72 10.43
N LEU A 92 7.02 5.77 10.26
CA LEU A 92 6.38 5.33 9.03
C LEU A 92 6.73 6.23 7.83
N ASN A 93 6.76 7.54 8.05
CA ASN A 93 6.99 8.56 7.02
C ASN A 93 8.47 8.73 6.64
N GLN A 94 9.40 8.44 7.54
CA GLN A 94 10.84 8.52 7.28
C GLN A 94 11.34 7.48 6.26
N TRP A 95 10.55 6.43 6.01
CA TRP A 95 10.96 5.30 5.18
C TRP A 95 9.97 5.13 4.00
N PRO A 96 10.08 5.97 2.95
CA PRO A 96 9.41 5.69 1.69
C PRO A 96 9.96 4.37 1.12
N THR A 97 9.04 3.51 0.71
CA THR A 97 9.30 2.13 0.25
C THR A 97 9.08 1.98 -1.25
N THR A 98 8.35 2.89 -1.89
CA THR A 98 8.29 2.97 -3.36
C THR A 98 9.58 3.58 -3.91
N ASN A 99 10.24 2.86 -4.82
CA ASN A 99 11.24 3.48 -5.71
C ASN A 99 10.45 4.24 -6.78
N GLU A 100 10.70 5.55 -6.93
CA GLU A 100 10.15 6.33 -8.04
C GLU A 100 10.71 5.82 -9.37
N GLN A 101 10.15 4.73 -9.90
CA GLN A 101 10.30 4.39 -11.30
C GLN A 101 9.35 5.31 -12.05
N GLY A 102 9.94 6.34 -12.67
CA GLY A 102 9.23 7.25 -13.56
C GLY A 102 8.39 6.49 -14.57
N GLU A 103 7.30 7.11 -14.99
CA GLU A 103 6.40 6.63 -16.04
C GLU A 103 7.15 6.46 -17.38
N THR A 104 7.93 5.39 -17.53
CA THR A 104 8.35 4.90 -18.83
C THR A 104 7.49 3.69 -19.13
N GLY A 105 6.46 3.94 -19.95
CA GLY A 105 5.55 2.91 -20.45
C GLY A 105 6.32 1.74 -21.02
N THR A 106 6.29 0.62 -20.30
CA THR A 106 6.63 -0.68 -20.86
C THR A 106 5.36 -1.25 -21.47
N GLN A 107 5.16 -1.00 -22.77
CA GLN A 107 4.36 -1.89 -23.61
C GLN A 107 5.04 -3.27 -23.61
N GLY A 108 4.81 -4.05 -22.56
CA GLY A 108 5.11 -5.47 -22.52
C GLY A 108 4.03 -6.20 -23.30
N ILE A 109 4.32 -6.51 -24.56
CA ILE A 109 3.50 -7.39 -25.40
C ILE A 109 3.47 -8.76 -24.69
N PHE A 110 2.31 -9.16 -24.16
CA PHE A 110 2.09 -10.50 -23.62
C PHE A 110 1.93 -11.49 -24.78
N ASP A 111 3.04 -11.91 -25.37
CA ASP A 111 3.07 -12.83 -26.52
C ASP A 111 3.08 -14.31 -26.12
N TYR A 112 2.31 -14.67 -25.08
CA TYR A 112 2.28 -16.06 -24.56
C TYR A 112 0.94 -16.78 -24.77
N LEU A 113 -0.03 -16.18 -25.47
CA LEU A 113 -1.37 -16.77 -25.67
C LEU A 113 -1.61 -17.40 -27.04
N PHE A 114 -0.58 -17.61 -27.85
CA PHE A 114 -0.67 -18.41 -29.08
C PHE A 114 0.43 -19.50 -29.10
N ARG A 115 0.21 -20.58 -28.36
CA ARG A 115 0.80 -21.89 -28.64
C ARG A 115 -0.23 -22.99 -28.43
#